data_AF-A0A1G0ZMN6-F1
#
_entry.id   AF-A0A1G0ZMN6-F1
#
_cell.length_a   1.000
_cell.length_b   1.000
_cell.length_c   1.000
_cell.angle_alpha   90.00
_cell.angle_beta   90.00
_cell.angle_gamma   90.00
#
_symmetry.space_group_name_H-M   'P 1'
#
loop_
_entity.id
_entity.type
_entity.pdbx_description
1 polymer ?
#
loop_
_entity_poly.entity_id
_entity_poly.type
_entity_poly.pdbx_seq_one_letter_code
_entity_poly.pdbx_strand_id
1 'polypeptide(L)' 'MTTWKIRLITAAVLAILAAIWILQNGDSVQVKFLFARITMPQSAMLSITLLIGTVVGIFLALGLSGKWNLKKPKL' A
#
# COMPACT_ATOMS: atom_id res chain seq x y z
N MET A 1 -26.03 -4.89 11.86
CA MET A 1 -24.68 -5.23 12.36
C MET A 1 -24.02 -3.93 12.80
N THR A 2 -23.74 -3.75 14.10
CA THR A 2 -23.19 -2.47 14.62
C THR A 2 -21.81 -2.22 14.02
N THR A 3 -21.53 -0.98 13.61
CA THR A 3 -20.29 -0.58 12.92
C THR A 3 -19.01 -0.95 13.67
N TRP A 4 -19.08 -1.02 15.00
CA TRP A 4 -17.99 -1.49 15.87
C TRP A 4 -17.63 -2.96 15.66
N LYS A 5 -18.63 -3.84 15.53
CA LYS A 5 -18.42 -5.27 15.26
C LYS A 5 -17.79 -5.48 13.89
N ILE A 6 -18.23 -4.71 12.89
CA ILE A 6 -17.66 -4.74 11.53
C ILE A 6 -16.19 -4.33 11.58
N ARG A 7 -15.85 -3.21 12.24
CA ARG A 7 -14.46 -2.74 12.38
C ARG A 7 -13.54 -3.77 13.02
N LEU A 8 -13.98 -4.42 14.10
CA LEU A 8 -13.20 -5.48 14.76
C LEU A 8 -13.00 -6.70 13.85
N ILE A 9 -14.05 -7.14 13.16
CA ILE A 9 -13.96 -8.26 12.21
C ILE A 9 -13.00 -7.90 11.07
N THR A 10 -13.11 -6.70 10.50
CA THR A 10 -12.22 -6.24 9.43
C THR A 10 -10.76 -6.19 9.91
N ALA A 11 -10.50 -5.68 11.11
CA ALA A 11 -9.15 -5.64 11.67
C ALA A 11 -8.57 -7.04 11.89
N ALA A 12 -9.37 -7.97 12.44
CA ALA A 12 -8.95 -9.36 12.63
C ALA A 12 -8.65 -10.06 11.30
N VAL A 13 -9.51 -9.88 10.30
CA VAL A 13 -9.32 -10.43 8.95
C VAL A 13 -8.04 -9.88 8.32
N LEU A 14 -7.80 -8.57 8.40
CA LEU A 14 -6.58 -7.94 7.87
C LEU A 14 -5.33 -8.47 8.58
N ALA A 15 -5.37 -8.65 9.90
CA ALA A 15 -4.24 -9.19 10.66
C ALA A 15 -3.92 -10.64 10.26
N ILE A 16 -4.95 -11.48 10.09
CA ILE A 16 -4.79 -12.87 9.64
C ILE A 16 -4.23 -12.90 8.22
N LEU A 17 -4.75 -12.09 7.30
CA LEU A 17 -4.23 -12.01 5.94
C LEU A 17 -2.77 -11.55 5.91
N ALA A 18 -2.39 -10.56 6.72
CA ALA A 18 -1.01 -10.12 6.84
C ALA A 18 -0.09 -11.24 7.35
N ALA A 19 -0.52 -12.00 8.35
CA ALA A 19 0.24 -13.13 8.89
C ALA A 19 0.42 -14.24 7.84
N ILE A 20 -0.66 -14.63 7.16
CA ILE A 20 -0.63 -15.61 6.06
C ILE A 20 0.33 -15.14 4.97
N TRP A 21 0.23 -13.87 4.60
CA TRP A 21 1.05 -13.28 3.56
C TRP A 21 2.54 -13.31 3.91
N ILE A 22 2.93 -12.96 5.14
CA ILE A 22 4.33 -13.04 5.59
C ILE A 22 4.83 -14.49 5.56
N LEU A 23 4.05 -15.44 6.08
CA LEU A 23 4.43 -16.84 6.15
C LEU A 23 4.54 -17.50 4.76
N GLN A 24 3.64 -17.15 3.83
CA GLN A 24 3.66 -17.68 2.47
C GLN A 24 4.70 -17.00 1.57
N ASN A 25 5.02 -15.73 1.82
CA ASN A 25 5.98 -14.94 1.02
C ASN A 25 7.34 -14.81 1.75
N GLY A 26 7.66 -15.78 2.60
CA GLY A 26 8.97 -15.92 3.25
C GLY A 26 10.06 -16.44 2.31
N ASP A 27 9.67 -17.00 1.16
CA ASP A 27 10.61 -17.48 0.15
C ASP A 27 11.54 -16.35 -0.32
N SER A 28 12.82 -16.69 -0.40
CA SER A 28 13.88 -15.76 -0.77
C SER A 28 13.89 -15.55 -2.28
N VAL A 29 13.60 -14.32 -2.71
CA VAL A 29 13.63 -13.92 -4.12
C VAL A 29 14.93 -13.14 -4.37
N GLN A 30 15.61 -13.47 -5.48
CA GLN A 30 16.73 -12.66 -5.96
C GLN A 30 16.21 -11.44 -6.71
N VAL A 31 16.47 -10.26 -6.16
CA VAL A 31 16.18 -8.99 -6.82
C VAL A 31 17.46 -8.47 -7.48
N LYS A 32 17.41 -8.31 -8.80
CA LYS A 32 18.46 -7.62 -9.58
C LYS A 32 18.13 -6.13 -9.64
N PHE A 33 18.85 -5.34 -8.87
CA PHE A 33 18.97 -3.91 -9.09
C PHE A 33 19.96 -3.62 -10.21
N LEU A 34 19.94 -2.39 -10.73
CA LEU A 34 20.76 -1.95 -11.86
C LEU A 34 22.27 -2.23 -11.67
N PHE A 35 22.75 -2.21 -10.41
CA PHE A 35 24.15 -2.44 -10.06
C PHE A 35 24.38 -3.46 -8.95
N ALA A 36 23.32 -4.12 -8.44
CA ALA A 36 23.44 -5.03 -7.30
C ALA A 36 22.44 -6.17 -7.37
N ARG A 37 22.83 -7.35 -6.89
CA ARG A 37 21.93 -8.46 -6.64
C ARG A 37 21.74 -8.59 -5.14
N ILE A 38 20.50 -8.46 -4.69
CA ILE A 38 20.17 -8.61 -3.27
C ILE A 38 19.12 -9.70 -3.13
N THR A 39 19.41 -10.68 -2.28
CA THR A 39 18.48 -11.73 -1.90
C THR A 39 17.65 -11.23 -0.73
N MET A 40 16.33 -11.14 -0.92
CA MET A 40 15.40 -10.67 0.11
C MET A 40 14.15 -11.55 0.11
N PRO A 41 13.45 -11.71 1.25
CA PRO A 41 12.16 -12.39 1.26
C PRO A 41 11.13 -11.63 0.41
N GLN A 42 10.30 -12.37 -0.32
CA GLN A 42 9.31 -11.81 -1.26
C GLN A 42 8.35 -10.81 -0.57
N SER A 43 7.96 -11.09 0.68
CA SER A 43 7.15 -10.19 1.51
C SER A 43 7.79 -8.81 1.68
N ALA A 44 9.09 -8.73 1.95
CA ALA A 44 9.78 -7.46 2.10
C ALA A 44 9.76 -6.63 0.79
N MET A 45 10.00 -7.28 -0.36
CA MET A 45 9.97 -6.61 -1.66
C MET A 45 8.59 -6.03 -1.97
N LEU A 46 7.53 -6.82 -1.75
CA LEU A 46 6.16 -6.39 -1.99
C LEU A 46 5.73 -5.29 -1.01
N SER A 47 6.11 -5.36 0.27
CA SER A 47 5.85 -4.29 1.25
C SER A 47 6.50 -2.98 0.83
N ILE A 48 7.77 -3.00 0.43
CA ILE A 48 8.51 -1.82 -0.03
C ILE A 48 7.84 -1.23 -1.26
N THR A 49 7.46 -2.07 -2.23
CA THR A 49 6.79 -1.63 -3.47
C THR A 49 5.44 -0.97 -3.16
N LEU A 50 4.65 -1.57 -2.27
CA LEU A 50 3.37 -1.03 -1.83
C LEU A 50 3.53 0.31 -1.12
N LEU A 51 4.50 0.43 -0.22
CA LEU A 51 4.80 1.67 0.49
C LEU A 51 5.20 2.78 -0.47
N ILE A 52 6.14 2.52 -1.39
CA ILE A 52 6.58 3.50 -2.38
C ILE A 52 5.39 3.95 -3.24
N GLY A 53 4.62 3.01 -3.79
CA GLY A 53 3.45 3.33 -4.61
C GLY A 53 2.39 4.15 -3.86
N THR A 54 2.14 3.80 -2.60
CA THR A 54 1.18 4.51 -1.74
C THR A 54 1.65 5.94 -1.45
N VAL A 55 2.92 6.10 -1.06
CA VAL A 55 3.51 7.41 -0.77
C VAL A 55 3.47 8.29 -2.01
N VAL A 56 3.93 7.79 -3.16
CA VAL A 56 3.88 8.52 -4.44
C VAL A 56 2.45 8.90 -4.82
N GLY A 57 1.50 7.96 -4.69
CA GLY A 57 0.08 8.22 -4.95
C GLY A 57 -0.50 9.32 -4.06
N ILE A 58 -0.16 9.31 -2.75
CA ILE A 58 -0.56 10.37 -1.81
C ILE A 58 0.03 11.72 -2.22
N PHE A 59 1.33 11.79 -2.51
CA PHE A 59 1.98 13.02 -2.94
C PHE A 59 1.35 13.59 -4.21
N LEU A 60 1.06 12.73 -5.20
CA LEU A 60 0.37 13.14 -6.42
C LEU A 60 -1.06 13.62 -6.14
N ALA A 61 -1.83 12.89 -5.34
CA ALA A 61 -3.20 13.26 -4.99
C ALA A 61 -3.27 14.61 -4.26
N LEU A 62 -2.37 14.84 -3.30
CA LEU A 62 -2.29 16.11 -2.58
C LEU A 62 -1.83 17.26 -3.49
N GLY A 63 -0.85 17.02 -4.37
CA GLY A 63 -0.40 18.00 -5.35
C GLY A 63 -1.44 18.36 -6.42
N LEU A 64 -2.27 17.39 -6.82
CA LEU A 64 -3.33 17.58 -7.82
C LEU A 64 -4.62 18.17 -7.21
N SER A 65 -4.91 17.88 -5.94
CA SER A 65 -6.12 18.35 -5.23
C SER A 65 -6.19 19.89 -5.13
N GLY A 66 -5.04 20.58 -5.11
CA GLY A 66 -4.98 22.04 -5.03
C GLY A 66 -5.48 22.80 -6.28
N LYS A 67 -5.76 22.14 -7.42
CA LYS A 67 -6.07 22.83 -8.69
C LYS A 67 -7.53 22.81 -9.15
N TRP A 68 -8.46 22.21 -8.39
CA TRP A 68 -9.89 22.23 -8.75
C TRP A 68 -10.64 23.38 -8.08
N ASN A 69 -10.27 24.63 -8.38
CA ASN A 69 -11.15 25.78 -8.14
C ASN A 69 -11.85 26.14 -9.45
N LEU A 70 -12.89 25.38 -9.78
CA LEU A 70 -13.78 25.69 -10.89
C LEU A 70 -14.41 27.05 -10.60
N LYS A 71 -13.94 28.10 -11.27
CA LYS A 71 -14.64 29.38 -11.33
C LYS A 71 -16.06 29.10 -11.81
N LYS A 72 -17.03 29.16 -10.90
CA LYS A 72 -18.45 29.14 -11.28
C LYS A 72 -18.69 30.35 -12.20
N PRO A 73 -19.19 30.15 -13.44
CA PRO A 73 -19.63 31.27 -14.25
C PRO A 73 -20.79 31.95 -13.52
N LYS A 74 -20.65 33.27 -13.27
CA LYS A 74 -21.77 34.09 -12.82
C LYS A 74 -22.74 34.20 -14.00
N LEU A 75 -23.92 33.59 -13.85
CA LEU A 75 -25.12 33.93 -14.61
C LEU A 75 -25.78 35.13 -13.94
#